data_AF-A0A661SZG3-F1
#
_entry.id   AF-A0A661SZG3-F1
#
_cell.length_a   1.000
_cell.length_b   1.000
_cell.length_c   1.000
_cell.angle_alpha   90.00
_cell.angle_beta   90.00
_cell.angle_gamma   90.00
#
_symmetry.space_group_name_H-M   'P 1'
#
loop_
_entity.id
_entity.type
_entity.pdbx_description
1 polymer ?
#
loop_
_entity_poly.entity_id
_entity_poly.type
_entity_poly.pdbx_seq_one_letter_code
_entity_poly.pdbx_strand_id
1 'polypeptide(L)'
;MTKKQAEKGGALPLRPLALKNFKRIDGELAGILGRFWAHIWNGSDPKLDPRTRLLLSLSNAVGARRFRQATRELVKAYALGVTTGELDELFSLFIWNQGVGTFASEIGPSPLFRAYLFIKEMEKKGLQREQAVKNLVEKFGEGNPDVGTLPEV
;
A
#
# COMPACT_ATOMS: atom_id res chain seq x y z
N MET A 1 0.06 -21.31 -17.71
CA MET A 1 -0.78 -21.06 -16.53
C MET A 1 -2.00 -20.26 -16.94
N THR A 2 -3.20 -20.83 -16.80
CA THR A 2 -4.47 -20.19 -17.19
C THR A 2 -4.88 -19.08 -16.21
N LYS A 3 -5.51 -18.00 -16.72
CA LYS A 3 -6.04 -16.83 -15.98
C LYS A 3 -6.76 -17.15 -14.65
N LYS A 4 -7.32 -18.36 -14.48
CA LYS A 4 -8.02 -18.84 -13.28
C LYS A 4 -7.16 -19.11 -12.05
N GLN A 5 -5.82 -19.25 -12.16
CA GLN A 5 -4.97 -19.51 -10.99
C GLN A 5 -4.46 -18.23 -10.29
N ALA A 6 -4.54 -17.07 -10.93
CA ALA A 6 -4.23 -15.78 -10.31
C ALA A 6 -5.32 -15.30 -9.33
N GLU A 7 -6.50 -15.94 -9.31
CA GLU A 7 -7.66 -15.56 -8.49
C GLU A 7 -7.71 -16.25 -7.10
N LYS A 8 -6.81 -17.20 -6.81
CA LYS A 8 -6.86 -17.99 -5.55
C LYS A 8 -5.95 -17.51 -4.41
N GLY A 9 -5.09 -16.51 -4.63
CA GLY A 9 -4.60 -15.68 -3.53
C GLY A 9 -5.61 -14.56 -3.34
N GLY A 10 -6.28 -14.47 -2.19
CA GLY A 10 -7.32 -13.47 -1.94
C GLY A 10 -6.90 -12.12 -2.52
N ALA A 11 -7.68 -11.59 -3.48
CA ALA A 11 -7.24 -10.49 -4.32
C ALA A 11 -6.70 -9.36 -3.44
N LEU A 12 -5.40 -9.06 -3.59
CA LEU A 12 -4.72 -7.99 -2.85
C LEU A 12 -5.62 -6.74 -2.80
N PRO A 13 -5.86 -6.17 -1.61
CA PRO A 13 -6.73 -5.01 -1.50
C PRO A 13 -6.13 -3.81 -2.25
N LEU A 14 -6.95 -2.80 -2.51
CA LEU A 14 -6.51 -1.52 -3.07
C LEU A 14 -5.90 -1.63 -4.49
N ARG A 15 -6.73 -2.06 -5.44
CA ARG A 15 -6.41 -2.14 -6.89
C ARG A 15 -5.85 -0.81 -7.43
N PRO A 16 -5.04 -0.81 -8.50
CA PRO A 16 -4.43 0.41 -9.06
C PRO A 16 -5.43 1.26 -9.86
N LEU A 17 -6.44 1.83 -9.19
CA LEU A 17 -7.53 2.56 -9.85
C LEU A 17 -7.08 3.87 -10.51
N ALA A 18 -5.93 4.43 -10.12
CA ALA A 18 -5.31 5.58 -10.78
C ALA A 18 -5.14 5.40 -12.30
N LEU A 19 -5.02 4.16 -12.80
CA LEU A 19 -4.98 3.89 -14.25
C LEU A 19 -6.22 4.42 -14.99
N LYS A 20 -7.37 4.52 -14.31
CA LYS A 20 -8.58 5.12 -14.89
C LYS A 20 -8.39 6.61 -15.18
N ASN A 21 -7.63 7.33 -14.36
CA ASN A 21 -7.37 8.75 -14.58
C ASN A 21 -6.45 8.95 -15.80
N PHE A 22 -5.46 8.09 -16.00
CA PHE A 22 -4.62 8.16 -17.21
C PHE A 22 -5.45 7.98 -18.48
N LYS A 23 -6.46 7.09 -18.45
CA LYS A 23 -7.36 6.88 -19.60
C LYS A 23 -8.19 8.13 -19.92
N ARG A 24 -8.47 8.98 -18.93
CA ARG A 24 -9.16 10.27 -19.15
C ARG A 24 -8.27 11.28 -19.88
N ILE A 25 -6.95 11.10 -19.83
CA ILE A 25 -5.96 11.94 -20.52
C ILE A 25 -5.70 11.35 -21.91
N ASP A 26 -5.24 10.10 -21.96
CA ASP A 26 -4.89 9.40 -23.20
C ASP A 26 -5.05 7.87 -23.04
N GLY A 27 -5.76 7.26 -23.99
CA GLY A 27 -6.08 5.84 -23.94
C GLY A 27 -4.89 4.91 -24.21
N GLU A 28 -3.97 5.31 -25.09
CA GLU A 28 -2.78 4.53 -25.44
C GLU A 28 -1.79 4.54 -24.28
N LEU A 29 -1.52 5.72 -23.71
CA LEU A 29 -0.70 5.92 -22.53
C LEU A 29 -1.20 5.07 -21.36
N ALA A 30 -2.51 5.10 -21.08
CA ALA A 30 -3.10 4.27 -20.03
C ALA A 30 -2.87 2.77 -20.28
N GLY A 31 -2.94 2.34 -21.54
CA GLY A 31 -2.63 0.98 -21.96
C GLY A 31 -1.16 0.62 -21.73
N ILE A 32 -0.23 1.51 -22.09
CA ILE A 32 1.22 1.34 -21.87
C ILE A 32 1.52 1.22 -20.38
N LEU A 33 1.01 2.16 -19.56
CA LEU A 33 1.23 2.17 -18.11
C LEU A 33 0.60 0.95 -17.42
N GLY A 34 -0.57 0.50 -17.87
CA GLY A 34 -1.20 -0.72 -17.38
C GLY A 34 -0.36 -1.97 -17.65
N ARG A 35 0.21 -2.09 -18.86
CA ARG A 35 1.13 -3.19 -19.21
C ARG A 35 2.43 -3.11 -18.43
N PHE A 36 3.01 -1.92 -18.27
CA PHE A 36 4.19 -1.71 -17.45
C PHE A 36 3.95 -2.14 -15.99
N TRP A 37 2.83 -1.70 -15.40
CA TRP A 37 2.45 -2.11 -14.04
C TRP A 37 2.31 -3.63 -13.92
N ALA A 38 1.63 -4.28 -14.87
CA ALA A 38 1.49 -5.74 -14.88
C ALA A 38 2.82 -6.46 -15.06
N HIS A 39 3.73 -5.94 -15.90
CA HIS A 39 5.07 -6.49 -16.07
C HIS A 39 5.87 -6.45 -14.77
N ILE A 40 5.83 -5.32 -14.07
CA ILE A 40 6.50 -5.17 -12.78
C ILE A 40 5.86 -6.09 -11.74
N TRP A 41 4.55 -6.02 -11.49
CA TRP A 41 3.92 -6.67 -10.35
C TRP A 41 3.53 -8.13 -10.57
N ASN A 42 3.15 -8.50 -11.80
CA ASN A 42 2.63 -9.83 -12.14
C ASN A 42 3.59 -10.63 -13.04
N GLY A 43 4.88 -10.28 -13.05
CA GLY A 43 5.92 -11.05 -13.73
C GLY A 43 5.91 -12.53 -13.30
N SER A 44 6.27 -13.42 -14.21
CA SER A 44 6.15 -14.88 -14.01
C SER A 44 7.24 -15.50 -13.13
N ASP A 45 8.33 -14.79 -12.85
CA ASP A 45 9.47 -15.28 -12.08
C ASP A 45 10.07 -14.17 -11.18
N PRO A 46 9.31 -13.66 -10.20
CA PRO A 46 9.80 -12.64 -9.29
C PRO A 46 10.87 -13.22 -8.37
N LYS A 47 12.02 -12.54 -8.25
CA LYS A 47 13.13 -12.95 -7.38
C LYS A 47 13.01 -12.45 -5.94
N LEU A 48 12.14 -11.46 -5.72
CA LEU A 48 11.78 -10.98 -4.39
C LEU A 48 10.35 -11.41 -4.07
N ASP A 49 10.12 -11.88 -2.86
CA ASP A 49 8.78 -12.25 -2.43
C ASP A 49 7.86 -11.02 -2.35
N PRO A 50 6.53 -11.21 -2.46
CA PRO A 50 5.59 -10.10 -2.48
C PRO A 50 5.65 -9.18 -1.26
N ARG A 51 5.93 -9.69 -0.06
CA ARG A 51 5.99 -8.86 1.16
C ARG A 51 7.19 -7.93 1.11
N THR A 52 8.37 -8.47 0.80
CA THR A 52 9.59 -7.67 0.64
C THR A 52 9.42 -6.57 -0.41
N ARG A 53 8.80 -6.89 -1.55
CA ARG A 53 8.54 -5.91 -2.61
C ARG A 53 7.61 -4.79 -2.16
N LEU A 54 6.56 -5.10 -1.40
CA LEU A 54 5.64 -4.09 -0.85
C LEU A 54 6.34 -3.21 0.19
N LEU A 55 7.18 -3.78 1.05
CA LEU A 55 7.96 -3.01 2.02
C LEU A 55 8.95 -2.06 1.34
N LEU A 56 9.63 -2.50 0.28
CA LEU A 56 10.50 -1.64 -0.54
C LEU A 56 9.70 -0.53 -1.25
N SER A 57 8.55 -0.88 -1.83
CA SER A 57 7.64 0.08 -2.49
C SER A 57 7.11 1.13 -1.50
N LEU A 58 6.73 0.70 -0.30
CA LEU A 58 6.34 1.55 0.82
C LEU A 58 7.48 2.49 1.20
N SER A 59 8.68 1.98 1.49
CA SER A 59 9.84 2.80 1.86
C SER A 59 10.20 3.83 0.80
N ASN A 60 10.16 3.45 -0.48
CA ASN A 60 10.41 4.37 -1.59
C ASN A 60 9.30 5.44 -1.71
N ALA A 61 8.05 5.09 -1.40
CA ALA A 61 6.96 6.07 -1.35
C ALA A 61 7.12 7.05 -0.18
N VAL A 62 7.60 6.59 0.98
CA VAL A 62 7.91 7.47 2.13
C VAL A 62 9.05 8.42 1.80
N GLY A 63 10.15 7.93 1.23
CA GLY A 63 11.28 8.76 0.78
C GLY A 63 10.86 9.84 -0.22
N ALA A 64 9.88 9.54 -1.07
CA ALA A 64 9.32 10.48 -2.04
C ALA A 64 8.14 11.32 -1.50
N ARG A 65 7.81 11.26 -0.20
CA ARG A 65 6.66 11.94 0.43
C ARG A 65 5.30 11.61 -0.20
N ARG A 66 5.19 10.47 -0.90
CA ARG A 66 3.96 9.96 -1.53
C ARG A 66 3.14 9.16 -0.52
N PHE A 67 2.72 9.80 0.58
CA PHE A 67 2.07 9.11 1.70
C PHE A 67 0.77 8.41 1.33
N ARG A 68 0.04 8.91 0.32
CA ARG A 68 -1.10 8.23 -0.28
C ARG A 68 -0.72 6.83 -0.77
N GLN A 69 0.35 6.73 -1.55
CA GLN A 69 0.84 5.45 -2.03
C GLN A 69 1.40 4.60 -0.89
N ALA A 70 2.22 5.18 -0.01
CA ALA A 70 2.81 4.45 1.12
C ALA A 70 1.74 3.78 1.98
N THR A 71 0.64 4.49 2.27
CA THR A 71 -0.50 3.95 3.03
C THR A 71 -1.10 2.71 2.36
N ARG A 72 -1.29 2.76 1.04
CA ARG A 72 -1.85 1.63 0.28
C ARG A 72 -0.93 0.42 0.26
N GLU A 73 0.38 0.65 0.14
CA GLU A 73 1.38 -0.42 0.18
C GLU A 73 1.46 -1.06 1.57
N LEU A 74 1.31 -0.27 2.65
CA LEU A 74 1.19 -0.78 4.02
C LEU A 74 -0.02 -1.69 4.21
N VAL A 75 -1.21 -1.28 3.75
CA VAL A 75 -2.43 -2.09 3.87
C VAL A 75 -2.28 -3.43 3.12
N LYS A 76 -1.70 -3.40 1.91
CA LYS A 76 -1.40 -4.62 1.15
C LYS A 76 -0.38 -5.51 1.84
N ALA A 77 0.70 -4.92 2.37
CA ALA A 77 1.76 -5.66 3.05
C ALA A 77 1.20 -6.38 4.29
N TYR A 78 0.40 -5.67 5.10
CA TYR A 78 -0.29 -6.24 6.25
C TYR A 78 -1.25 -7.36 5.85
N ALA A 79 -2.01 -7.18 4.77
CA ALA A 79 -2.90 -8.23 4.23
C ALA A 79 -2.14 -9.50 3.79
N LEU A 80 -0.87 -9.39 3.41
CA LEU A 80 0.00 -10.52 3.09
C LEU A 80 0.74 -11.08 4.32
N GLY A 81 0.46 -10.58 5.51
CA GLY A 81 1.02 -11.11 6.76
C GLY A 81 2.33 -10.46 7.20
N VAL A 82 2.66 -9.26 6.72
CA VAL A 82 3.65 -8.42 7.42
C VAL A 82 3.12 -8.11 8.82
N THR A 83 3.95 -8.35 9.82
CA THR A 83 3.62 -8.21 11.24
C THR A 83 3.80 -6.78 11.73
N THR A 84 3.17 -6.45 12.86
CA THR A 84 3.42 -5.19 13.55
C THR A 84 4.86 -5.05 14.02
N GLY A 85 5.54 -6.15 14.39
CA GLY A 85 6.97 -6.13 14.70
C GLY A 85 7.84 -5.69 13.51
N GLU A 86 7.61 -6.26 12.33
CA GLU A 86 8.31 -5.84 11.09
C GLU A 86 8.02 -4.36 10.76
N LEU A 87 6.80 -3.89 10.99
CA LEU A 87 6.46 -2.47 10.80
C LEU A 87 7.12 -1.57 11.86
N ASP A 88 7.21 -2.00 13.12
CA ASP A 88 7.88 -1.25 14.19
C ASP A 88 9.36 -1.00 13.85
N GLU A 89 10.04 -2.03 13.35
CA GLU A 89 11.43 -1.90 12.86
C GLU A 89 11.50 -0.96 11.65
N LEU A 90 10.58 -1.10 10.68
CA LEU A 90 10.58 -0.27 9.48
C LEU A 90 10.34 1.22 9.80
N PHE A 91 9.41 1.55 10.69
CA PHE A 91 9.18 2.92 11.11
C PHE A 91 10.38 3.48 11.90
N SER A 92 11.06 2.65 12.69
CA SER A 92 12.32 3.01 13.34
C SER A 92 13.41 3.33 12.31
N LEU A 93 13.50 2.56 11.22
CA LEU A 93 14.38 2.86 10.10
C LEU A 93 14.00 4.15 9.36
N PHE A 94 12.72 4.53 9.28
CA PHE A 94 12.34 5.83 8.73
C PHE A 94 12.82 6.99 9.60
N ILE A 95 12.73 6.86 10.92
CA ILE A 95 13.25 7.86 11.86
C ILE A 95 14.77 7.98 11.70
N TRP A 96 15.48 6.84 11.65
CA TRP A 96 16.93 6.81 11.47
C TRP A 96 17.36 7.43 10.14
N ASN A 97 16.77 6.99 9.03
CA ASN A 97 17.23 7.36 7.68
C ASN A 97 16.77 8.76 7.24
N GLN A 98 15.64 9.26 7.75
CA GLN A 98 15.10 10.58 7.34
C GLN A 98 15.16 11.65 8.42
N GLY A 99 15.52 11.26 9.65
CA GLY A 99 15.64 12.14 10.81
C GLY A 99 14.35 12.31 11.60
N VAL A 100 14.51 12.57 12.90
CA VAL A 100 13.42 12.80 13.86
C VAL A 100 12.50 13.96 13.46
N GLY A 101 13.06 15.04 12.88
CA GLY A 101 12.31 16.19 12.42
C GLY A 101 11.32 15.83 11.31
N THR A 102 11.81 15.13 10.28
CA THR A 102 10.95 14.57 9.20
C THR A 102 9.87 13.69 9.77
N PHE A 103 10.20 12.80 10.71
CA PHE A 103 9.19 11.94 11.28
C PHE A 103 8.11 12.76 11.98
N ALA A 104 8.49 13.69 12.86
CA ALA A 104 7.55 14.47 13.63
C ALA A 104 6.65 15.37 12.76
N SER A 105 7.21 16.02 11.73
CA SER A 105 6.47 17.00 10.94
C SER A 105 5.69 16.39 9.78
N GLU A 106 6.08 15.20 9.29
CA GLU A 106 5.61 14.71 7.99
C GLU A 106 5.07 13.28 8.06
N ILE A 107 5.84 12.34 8.61
CA ILE A 107 5.40 10.95 8.74
C ILE A 107 4.33 10.84 9.82
N GLY A 108 4.54 11.44 10.99
CA GLY A 108 3.63 11.44 12.14
C GLY A 108 2.19 11.89 11.81
N PRO A 109 1.98 13.04 11.14
CA PRO A 109 0.64 13.47 10.74
C PRO A 109 0.08 12.75 9.50
N SER A 110 0.88 11.92 8.81
CA SER A 110 0.48 11.32 7.54
C SER A 110 -0.65 10.28 7.67
N PRO A 111 -1.40 10.00 6.58
CA PRO A 111 -2.31 8.84 6.53
C PRO A 111 -1.58 7.50 6.74
N LEU A 112 -0.30 7.41 6.39
CA LEU A 112 0.49 6.19 6.56
C LEU A 112 0.65 5.83 8.04
N PHE A 113 1.07 6.79 8.87
CA PHE A 113 1.26 6.54 10.30
C PHE A 113 -0.08 6.31 11.00
N ARG A 114 -1.15 7.00 10.59
CA ARG A 114 -2.51 6.71 11.05
C ARG A 114 -2.95 5.27 10.73
N ALA A 115 -2.66 4.74 9.55
CA ALA A 115 -2.97 3.35 9.20
C ALA A 115 -2.16 2.34 10.01
N TYR A 116 -0.88 2.61 10.25
CA TYR A 116 -0.02 1.80 11.11
C TYR A 116 -0.53 1.73 12.56
N LEU A 117 -0.88 2.87 13.17
CA LEU A 117 -1.46 2.90 14.51
C LEU A 117 -2.80 2.17 14.57
N PHE A 118 -3.62 2.28 13.52
CA PHE A 118 -4.89 1.58 13.44
C PHE A 118 -4.71 0.05 13.38
N ILE A 119 -3.69 -0.46 12.70
CA ILE A 119 -3.32 -1.89 12.76
C ILE A 119 -3.08 -2.31 14.21
N LYS A 120 -2.21 -1.58 14.92
CA LYS A 120 -1.84 -1.91 16.31
C LYS A 120 -3.06 -1.88 17.23
N GLU A 121 -3.97 -0.93 17.02
CA GLU A 121 -5.21 -0.85 17.79
C GLU A 121 -6.14 -2.05 17.55
N MET A 122 -6.30 -2.50 16.30
CA MET A 122 -7.13 -3.66 15.98
C MET A 122 -6.53 -4.96 16.54
N GLU A 123 -5.21 -5.15 16.42
CA GLU A 123 -4.53 -6.31 16.99
C GLU A 123 -4.65 -6.32 18.52
N LYS A 124 -4.49 -5.16 19.18
CA LYS A 124 -4.70 -5.02 20.62
C LYS A 124 -6.13 -5.40 21.06
N LYS A 125 -7.12 -5.14 20.21
CA LYS A 125 -8.52 -5.53 20.43
C LYS A 125 -8.80 -7.01 20.10
N GLY A 126 -7.78 -7.78 19.70
CA GLY A 126 -7.91 -9.20 19.36
C GLY A 126 -8.65 -9.46 18.04
N LEU A 127 -8.74 -8.47 17.15
CA LEU A 127 -9.36 -8.67 15.84
C LEU A 127 -8.50 -9.61 14.99
N GLN A 128 -9.17 -10.54 14.31
CA GLN A 128 -8.52 -11.36 13.29
C GLN A 128 -8.04 -10.48 12.12
N ARG A 129 -6.94 -10.88 11.49
CA ARG A 129 -6.27 -10.10 10.44
C ARG A 129 -7.20 -9.77 9.28
N GLU A 130 -8.04 -10.71 8.87
CA GLU A 130 -8.99 -10.55 7.77
C GLU A 130 -9.98 -9.41 8.06
N GLN A 131 -10.49 -9.36 9.30
CA GLN A 131 -11.38 -8.29 9.76
C GLN A 131 -10.63 -6.97 9.88
N ALA A 132 -9.39 -7.00 10.36
CA ALA A 132 -8.54 -5.83 10.44
C ALA A 132 -8.25 -5.23 9.04
N VAL A 133 -7.95 -6.07 8.05
CA VAL A 133 -7.77 -5.68 6.65
C VAL A 133 -9.04 -5.07 6.06
N LYS A 134 -10.21 -5.64 6.34
CA LYS A 134 -11.49 -5.07 5.91
C LYS A 134 -11.66 -3.64 6.45
N ASN A 135 -11.46 -3.46 7.75
CA ASN A 135 -11.56 -2.15 8.40
C ASN A 135 -10.50 -1.16 7.86
N LEU A 136 -9.29 -1.62 7.54
CA LEU A 136 -8.26 -0.79 6.91
C LEU A 136 -8.68 -0.34 5.52
N VAL A 137 -9.28 -1.21 4.71
CA VAL A 137 -9.75 -0.85 3.37
C VAL A 137 -10.90 0.14 3.43
N GLU A 138 -11.82 -0.02 4.40
CA GLU A 138 -12.90 0.94 4.60
C GLU A 138 -12.36 2.31 5.02
N LYS A 139 -11.41 2.35 5.96
CA LYS A 139 -10.89 3.60 6.52
C LYS A 139 -9.77 4.26 5.70
N PHE A 140 -8.96 3.48 5.00
CA PHE A 140 -7.76 3.91 4.26
C PHE A 140 -7.77 3.39 2.81
N GLY A 141 -8.95 3.21 2.24
CA GLY A 141 -9.14 2.85 0.83
C GLY A 141 -9.62 4.01 -0.03
N GLU A 142 -10.31 3.68 -1.12
CA GLU A 142 -10.71 4.67 -2.14
C GLU A 142 -11.72 5.70 -1.64
N GLY A 143 -12.52 5.37 -0.62
CA GLY A 143 -13.49 6.29 -0.02
C GLY A 143 -12.87 7.33 0.92
N ASN A 144 -11.57 7.24 1.23
CA ASN A 144 -10.90 8.22 2.08
C ASN A 144 -10.20 9.28 1.20
N PRO A 145 -10.49 10.59 1.33
CA PRO A 145 -9.89 11.65 0.52
C PRO A 145 -8.35 11.75 0.67
N ASP A 146 -7.80 11.36 1.82
CA ASP A 146 -6.35 11.32 2.08
C ASP A 146 -5.64 10.17 1.36
N VAL A 147 -6.40 9.13 0.93
CA VAL A 147 -5.84 7.89 0.37
C VAL A 147 -6.35 7.55 -1.04
N GLY A 148 -7.55 8.00 -1.40
CA GLY A 148 -8.25 7.69 -2.64
C GLY A 148 -7.49 8.17 -3.87
N THR A 149 -7.59 7.42 -4.96
CA THR A 149 -6.81 7.69 -6.18
C THR A 149 -7.61 8.36 -7.28
N LEU A 150 -8.93 8.41 -7.12
CA LEU A 150 -9.83 9.07 -8.06
C LEU A 150 -10.13 10.49 -7.56
N PRO A 151 -10.19 11.48 -8.46
CA PRO A 151 -10.62 12.82 -8.09
C PRO A 151 -12.09 12.79 -7.65
N GLU A 152 -12.44 13.61 -6.67
CA GLU A 152 -13.83 13.98 -6.41
C GLU A 152 -14.31 14.81 -7.61
N VAL A 153 -15.38 14.38 -8.27
CA VAL A 153 -15.98 15.05 -9.44
C VAL A 153 -17.42 15.40 -9.10
#